data_AF-A0A1F5CPN9-F1
#
_entry.id   AF-A0A1F5CPN9-F1
#
_cell.length_a   1.000
_cell.length_b   1.000
_cell.length_c   1.000
_cell.angle_alpha   90.00
_cell.angle_beta   90.00
_cell.angle_gamma   90.00
#
_symmetry.space_group_name_H-M   'P 1'
#
loop_
_entity.id
_entity.type
_entity.pdbx_description
1 polymer ?
#
loop_
_entity_poly.entity_id
_entity_poly.type
_entity_poly.pdbx_seq_one_letter_code
_entity_poly.pdbx_strand_id
1 'polypeptide(L)'
;MINETLNRLTGEMRSFNSLIIMNITGAGLAVAMGMAFVVRNVHPMVAARTIIWPEAAMVALVVAGGVLLFRWFLTGVEMMDEYQDVREKSSGHENGAEESATELIVKNMAFYRDHRESMNGLILGSLVTGAFFLLSATSQVRYLFSVLGSGTPFEVAFILVGFSLCLVLGVAGVYISYMFRRYEATWDRRLQESREAEKRLGELLEGSS
;
A
#
# COMPACT_ATOMS: atom_id res chain seq x y z
N MET A 1 26.24 4.91 -19.83
CA MET A 1 26.15 4.03 -18.65
C MET A 1 25.49 4.74 -17.47
N ILE A 2 25.98 5.90 -17.01
CA ILE A 2 25.38 6.67 -15.90
C ILE A 2 23.93 7.08 -16.16
N ASN A 3 23.60 7.61 -17.36
CA ASN A 3 22.23 7.96 -17.73
C ASN A 3 21.25 6.77 -17.72
N GLU A 4 21.72 5.55 -17.98
CA GLU A 4 20.89 4.35 -17.98
C GLU A 4 20.56 3.91 -16.54
N THR A 5 21.55 3.99 -15.65
CA THR A 5 21.37 3.77 -14.21
C THR A 5 20.41 4.81 -13.60
N LEU A 6 20.54 6.08 -13.99
CA LEU A 6 19.69 7.19 -13.55
C LEU A 6 18.24 7.04 -14.02
N ASN A 7 18.03 6.66 -15.28
CA ASN A 7 16.71 6.36 -15.83
C ASN A 7 16.05 5.17 -15.12
N ARG A 8 16.83 4.13 -14.81
CA ARG A 8 16.35 2.97 -14.07
C ARG A 8 15.96 3.31 -12.63
N LEU A 9 16.79 4.11 -11.93
CA LEU A 9 16.51 4.57 -10.58
C LEU A 9 15.24 5.44 -10.52
N THR A 10 15.10 6.36 -11.48
CA THR A 10 13.91 7.20 -11.63
C THR A 10 12.67 6.36 -11.93
N GLY A 11 12.81 5.28 -12.71
CA GLY A 11 11.76 4.31 -12.97
C GLY A 11 11.36 3.51 -11.72
N GLU A 12 12.33 3.03 -10.94
CA GLU A 12 12.11 2.35 -9.65
C GLU A 12 11.36 3.26 -8.67
N MET A 13 11.76 4.53 -8.60
CA MET A 13 11.12 5.59 -7.81
C MET A 13 9.66 5.83 -8.23
N ARG A 14 9.40 5.98 -9.52
CA ARG A 14 8.03 6.16 -10.03
C ARG A 14 7.15 4.94 -9.75
N SER A 15 7.72 3.74 -9.84
CA SER A 15 7.04 2.49 -9.47
C SER A 15 6.67 2.48 -7.99
N PHE A 16 7.58 2.90 -7.11
CA PHE A 16 7.32 3.01 -5.68
C PHE A 16 6.17 3.98 -5.36
N ASN A 17 6.18 5.16 -5.98
CA ASN A 17 5.08 6.12 -5.84
C ASN A 17 3.74 5.54 -6.32
N SER A 18 3.75 4.80 -7.44
CA SER A 18 2.55 4.11 -7.93
C SER A 18 2.04 3.06 -6.94
N LEU A 19 2.93 2.34 -6.25
CA LEU A 19 2.56 1.35 -5.24
C LEU A 19 1.93 2.03 -4.01
N ILE A 20 2.46 3.18 -3.58
CA ILE A 20 1.88 3.98 -2.49
C ILE A 20 0.46 4.43 -2.87
N ILE A 21 0.28 5.03 -4.06
CA ILE A 21 -1.02 5.49 -4.54
C ILE A 21 -2.03 4.35 -4.61
N MET A 22 -1.63 3.18 -5.13
CA MET A 22 -2.51 2.01 -5.19
C MET A 22 -2.91 1.52 -3.79
N ASN A 23 -1.98 1.52 -2.83
CA ASN A 23 -2.25 1.13 -1.45
C ASN A 23 -3.24 2.09 -0.77
N ILE A 24 -2.99 3.40 -0.87
CA ILE A 24 -3.88 4.47 -0.34
C ILE A 24 -5.28 4.33 -0.95
N THR A 25 -5.37 4.12 -2.27
CA THR A 25 -6.65 3.93 -2.97
C THR A 25 -7.38 2.70 -2.45
N GLY A 26 -6.67 1.58 -2.28
CA GLY A 26 -7.23 0.34 -1.73
C GLY A 26 -7.75 0.52 -0.30
N ALA A 27 -6.98 1.17 0.57
CA ALA A 27 -7.38 1.48 1.94
C ALA A 27 -8.60 2.40 1.97
N GLY A 28 -8.64 3.43 1.12
CA GLY A 28 -9.80 4.33 0.98
C GLY A 28 -11.07 3.59 0.55
N LEU A 29 -10.97 2.69 -0.42
CA LEU A 29 -12.09 1.83 -0.84
C LEU A 29 -12.56 0.89 0.28
N ALA A 30 -11.63 0.30 1.04
CA ALA A 30 -11.96 -0.56 2.16
C ALA A 30 -12.71 0.20 3.27
N VAL A 31 -12.28 1.42 3.59
CA VAL A 31 -12.97 2.31 4.54
C VAL A 31 -14.37 2.67 4.02
N ALA A 32 -14.51 3.02 2.74
CA ALA A 32 -15.81 3.35 2.15
C ALA A 32 -16.79 2.15 2.20
N MET A 33 -16.31 0.96 1.87
CA MET A 33 -17.10 -0.28 1.97
C MET A 33 -17.47 -0.61 3.43
N GLY A 34 -16.52 -0.46 4.36
CA GLY A 34 -16.77 -0.62 5.79
C GLY A 34 -17.87 0.32 6.27
N MET A 35 -17.83 1.59 5.85
CA MET A 35 -18.86 2.57 6.20
C MET A 35 -20.23 2.19 5.62
N ALA A 36 -20.29 1.77 4.35
CA ALA A 36 -21.54 1.30 3.74
C ALA A 36 -22.12 0.09 4.49
N PHE A 37 -21.26 -0.83 4.94
CA PHE A 37 -21.66 -1.96 5.79
C PHE A 37 -22.23 -1.50 7.13
N VAL A 38 -21.56 -0.56 7.81
CA VAL A 38 -22.04 0.00 9.09
C VAL A 38 -23.41 0.64 8.91
N VAL A 39 -23.58 1.52 7.92
CA VAL A 39 -24.86 2.21 7.67
C VAL A 39 -25.99 1.20 7.40
N ARG A 40 -25.72 0.19 6.58
CA ARG A 40 -26.72 -0.84 6.22
C ARG A 40 -27.20 -1.65 7.42
N ASN A 41 -26.31 -1.95 8.38
CA ASN A 41 -26.65 -2.78 9.55
C ASN A 41 -27.13 -1.95 10.75
N VAL A 42 -26.65 -0.72 10.91
CA VAL A 42 -27.06 0.15 12.03
C VAL A 42 -28.45 0.76 11.83
N HIS A 43 -28.79 1.19 10.61
CA HIS A 43 -30.09 1.80 10.32
C HIS A 43 -31.28 0.95 10.80
N PRO A 44 -31.41 -0.35 10.47
CA PRO A 44 -32.54 -1.16 10.92
C PRO A 44 -32.58 -1.32 12.45
N MET A 45 -31.44 -1.40 13.14
CA MET A 45 -31.40 -1.48 14.61
C MET A 45 -31.91 -0.21 15.27
N VAL A 46 -31.52 0.96 14.73
CA VAL A 46 -31.98 2.26 15.23
C VAL A 46 -33.48 2.41 15.00
N ALA A 47 -33.98 2.02 13.83
CA ALA A 47 -35.40 2.06 13.50
C ALA A 47 -36.23 1.13 14.39
N ALA A 48 -35.75 -0.09 14.66
CA ALA A 48 -36.44 -1.08 15.48
C ALA A 48 -36.29 -0.86 16.99
N ARG A 49 -35.39 0.03 17.45
CA ARG A 49 -35.00 0.23 18.86
C ARG A 49 -34.55 -1.05 19.57
N THR A 50 -34.10 -2.05 18.82
CA THR A 50 -33.66 -3.35 19.34
C THR A 50 -32.25 -3.63 18.85
N ILE A 51 -31.37 -4.00 19.77
CA ILE A 51 -29.99 -4.39 19.45
C ILE A 51 -29.98 -5.88 19.10
N ILE A 52 -29.58 -6.19 17.87
CA ILE A 52 -29.30 -7.56 17.42
C ILE A 52 -27.81 -7.81 17.71
N TRP A 53 -27.52 -8.46 18.85
CA TRP A 53 -26.16 -8.63 19.37
C TRP A 53 -25.12 -9.15 18.36
N PRO A 54 -25.41 -10.17 17.53
CA PRO A 54 -24.45 -10.66 16.53
C PRO A 54 -24.06 -9.61 15.49
N GLU A 55 -25.02 -8.86 14.99
CA GLU A 55 -24.80 -7.82 13.99
C GLU A 55 -24.12 -6.60 14.63
N ALA A 56 -24.51 -6.23 15.85
CA ALA A 56 -23.90 -5.14 16.59
C ALA A 56 -22.41 -5.41 16.89
N ALA A 57 -22.06 -6.65 17.24
CA ALA A 57 -20.66 -7.06 17.42
C ALA A 57 -19.87 -6.98 16.11
N MET A 58 -20.47 -7.41 14.99
CA MET A 58 -19.83 -7.33 13.67
C MET A 58 -19.61 -5.88 13.23
N VAL A 59 -20.60 -5.00 13.45
CA VAL A 59 -20.47 -3.56 13.21
C VAL A 59 -19.35 -2.96 14.05
N ALA A 60 -19.29 -3.27 15.34
CA ALA A 60 -18.22 -2.77 16.22
C ALA A 60 -16.83 -3.21 15.74
N LEU A 61 -16.69 -4.45 15.27
CA LEU A 61 -15.44 -4.97 14.70
C LEU A 61 -15.06 -4.25 13.40
N VAL A 62 -16.02 -4.03 12.51
CA VAL A 62 -15.79 -3.27 11.25
C VAL A 62 -15.39 -1.83 11.54
N VAL A 63 -16.01 -1.17 12.52
CA VAL A 63 -15.64 0.18 12.94
C VAL A 63 -14.23 0.21 13.51
N ALA A 64 -13.89 -0.72 14.41
CA ALA A 64 -12.54 -0.81 14.98
C ALA A 64 -11.47 -1.05 13.91
N GLY A 65 -11.73 -1.97 12.98
CA GLY A 65 -10.85 -2.21 11.83
C GLY A 65 -10.75 -1.00 10.90
N GLY A 66 -11.86 -0.31 10.67
CA GLY A 66 -11.93 0.91 9.86
C GLY A 66 -11.09 2.05 10.43
N VAL A 67 -11.09 2.25 11.75
CA VAL A 67 -10.22 3.25 12.40
C VAL A 67 -8.74 2.92 12.20
N LEU A 68 -8.37 1.64 12.33
CA LEU A 68 -7.00 1.21 12.05
C LEU A 68 -6.64 1.50 10.59
N LEU A 69 -7.46 1.03 9.64
CA LEU A 69 -7.25 1.26 8.20
C LEU A 69 -7.17 2.74 7.83
N PHE A 70 -7.97 3.59 8.49
CA PHE A 70 -7.93 5.03 8.27
C PHE A 70 -6.64 5.66 8.78
N ARG A 71 -6.16 5.24 9.95
CA ARG A 71 -4.85 5.66 10.46
C ARG A 71 -3.72 5.24 9.51
N TRP A 72 -3.80 4.02 8.96
CA TRP A 72 -2.87 3.53 7.94
C TRP A 72 -2.92 4.35 6.65
N PHE A 73 -4.12 4.72 6.21
CA PHE A 73 -4.33 5.58 5.05
C PHE A 73 -3.62 6.93 5.21
N LEU A 74 -3.73 7.57 6.39
CA LEU A 74 -3.07 8.84 6.67
C LEU A 74 -1.54 8.71 6.60
N THR A 75 -0.96 7.67 7.19
CA THR A 75 0.50 7.41 7.09
C THR A 75 0.95 7.22 5.63
N GLY A 76 0.13 6.56 4.80
CA GLY A 76 0.42 6.43 3.38
C GLY A 76 0.44 7.79 2.66
N VAL A 77 -0.52 8.67 2.97
CA VAL A 77 -0.60 10.02 2.41
C VAL A 77 0.59 10.88 2.84
N GLU A 78 0.96 10.86 4.13
CA GLU A 78 2.14 11.58 4.65
C GLU A 78 3.42 11.14 3.93
N MET A 79 3.61 9.84 3.76
CA MET A 79 4.79 9.30 3.07
C MET A 79 4.81 9.65 1.57
N MET A 80 3.65 9.80 0.94
CA MET A 80 3.53 10.26 -0.44
C MET A 80 3.92 11.74 -0.57
N ASP A 81 3.49 12.57 0.37
CA ASP A 81 3.78 14.01 0.40
C ASP A 81 5.29 14.25 0.58
N GLU A 82 5.89 13.60 1.57
CA GLU A 82 7.34 13.68 1.83
C GLU A 82 8.17 13.19 0.63
N TYR A 83 7.68 12.16 -0.07
CA TYR A 83 8.31 11.68 -1.29
C TYR A 83 8.22 12.68 -2.46
N GLN A 84 7.08 13.36 -2.63
CA GLN A 84 6.92 14.38 -3.67
C GLN A 84 7.86 15.57 -3.42
N ASP A 85 8.00 15.97 -2.16
CA ASP A 85 8.93 17.02 -1.71
C ASP A 85 10.40 16.70 -2.04
N VAL A 86 10.84 15.45 -1.80
CA VAL A 86 12.21 15.01 -2.12
C VAL A 86 12.45 15.03 -3.64
N ARG A 87 11.46 14.60 -4.42
CA ARG A 87 11.53 14.58 -5.88
C ARG A 87 11.57 15.98 -6.48
N GLU A 88 10.76 16.91 -5.98
CA GLU A 88 10.71 18.28 -6.48
C GLU A 88 12.05 19.00 -6.23
N LYS A 89 12.60 18.84 -5.01
CA LYS A 89 13.92 19.38 -4.63
C LYS A 89 15.07 18.79 -5.46
N SER A 90 14.97 17.55 -5.93
CA SER A 90 16.00 16.96 -6.80
C SER A 90 15.88 17.38 -8.26
N SER A 91 14.67 17.69 -8.74
CA SER A 91 14.44 18.12 -10.13
C SER A 91 14.77 19.59 -10.41
N GLY A 92 14.91 20.42 -9.38
CA GLY A 92 15.20 21.85 -9.52
C GLY A 92 16.68 22.23 -9.72
N HIS A 93 17.62 21.28 -9.63
CA HIS A 93 19.06 21.55 -9.79
C HIS A 93 19.54 21.08 -11.17
N GLU A 94 19.70 22.03 -12.11
CA GLU A 94 20.35 21.84 -13.42
C GLU A 94 21.89 21.66 -13.32
N ASN A 95 22.39 20.86 -12.38
CA ASN A 95 23.82 20.53 -12.33
C ASN A 95 24.11 19.24 -13.11
N GLY A 96 25.32 19.18 -13.67
CA GLY A 96 25.74 18.20 -14.68
C GLY A 96 25.40 16.74 -14.36
N ALA A 97 25.21 15.96 -15.43
CA ALA A 97 24.63 14.61 -15.40
C ALA A 97 25.28 13.60 -14.42
N GLU A 98 26.55 13.77 -14.04
CA GLU A 98 27.25 12.89 -13.08
C GLU A 98 27.08 13.30 -11.61
N GLU A 99 27.05 14.61 -11.33
CA GLU A 99 26.82 15.15 -9.98
C GLU A 99 25.36 14.91 -9.57
N SER A 100 24.44 15.10 -10.52
CA SER A 100 23.02 14.76 -10.39
C SER A 100 22.79 13.27 -10.09
N ALA A 101 23.60 12.37 -10.68
CA ALA A 101 23.46 10.92 -10.48
C ALA A 101 23.80 10.49 -9.06
N THR A 102 24.95 10.96 -8.56
CA THR A 102 25.42 10.64 -7.21
C THR A 102 24.51 11.24 -6.15
N GLU A 103 24.09 12.50 -6.35
CA GLU A 103 23.15 13.19 -5.46
C GLU A 103 21.80 12.45 -5.38
N LEU A 104 21.26 12.01 -6.52
CA LEU A 104 20.00 11.27 -6.57
C LEU A 104 20.11 9.90 -5.88
N ILE A 105 21.24 9.20 -6.02
CA ILE A 105 21.47 7.91 -5.34
C ILE A 105 21.54 8.11 -3.82
N VAL A 106 22.30 9.10 -3.35
CA VAL A 106 22.46 9.41 -1.92
C VAL A 106 21.12 9.83 -1.31
N LYS A 107 20.37 10.73 -1.96
CA LYS A 107 19.03 11.14 -1.52
C LYS A 107 18.06 9.96 -1.43
N ASN A 108 18.08 9.05 -2.40
CA ASN A 108 17.24 7.85 -2.36
C ASN A 108 17.62 6.89 -1.24
N MET A 109 18.92 6.67 -0.99
CA MET A 109 19.37 5.85 0.14
C MET A 109 18.97 6.46 1.49
N ALA A 110 19.12 7.78 1.63
CA ALA A 110 18.70 8.50 2.84
C ALA A 110 17.18 8.39 3.05
N PHE A 111 16.39 8.66 2.01
CA PHE A 111 14.94 8.52 2.04
C PHE A 111 14.51 7.10 2.45
N TYR A 112 15.09 6.07 1.82
CA TYR A 112 14.80 4.68 2.17
C TYR A 112 15.17 4.35 3.61
N ARG A 113 16.35 4.78 4.07
CA ARG A 113 16.82 4.53 5.43
C ARG A 113 15.86 5.13 6.46
N ASP A 114 15.40 6.35 6.22
CA ASP A 114 14.55 7.09 7.16
C ASP A 114 13.11 6.53 7.16
N HIS A 115 12.67 5.90 6.06
CA HIS A 115 11.31 5.35 5.89
C HIS A 115 11.20 3.83 5.97
N ARG A 116 12.28 3.11 6.26
CA ARG A 116 12.31 1.63 6.27
C ARG A 116 11.22 1.04 7.18
N GLU A 117 11.02 1.63 8.36
CA GLU A 117 10.01 1.17 9.31
C GLU A 117 8.57 1.43 8.82
N SER A 118 8.33 2.58 8.19
CA SER A 118 7.05 2.92 7.56
C SER A 118 6.70 1.99 6.40
N MET A 119 7.72 1.56 5.63
CA MET A 119 7.56 0.64 4.50
C MET A 119 7.03 -0.73 4.93
N ASN A 120 7.50 -1.25 6.07
CA ASN A 120 7.00 -2.49 6.65
C ASN A 120 5.52 -2.37 7.04
N GLY A 121 5.14 -1.17 7.48
CA GLY A 121 3.76 -0.81 7.70
C GLY A 121 2.91 -0.81 6.43
N LEU A 122 3.39 -0.22 5.33
CA LEU A 122 2.70 -0.25 4.03
C LEU A 122 2.51 -1.68 3.50
N ILE A 123 3.50 -2.56 3.71
CA ILE A 123 3.40 -4.00 3.40
C ILE A 123 2.27 -4.63 4.20
N LEU A 124 2.20 -4.38 5.51
CA LEU A 124 1.15 -4.93 6.36
C LEU A 124 -0.23 -4.38 5.96
N GLY A 125 -0.33 -3.08 5.72
CA GLY A 125 -1.57 -2.40 5.33
C GLY A 125 -2.12 -2.91 4.00
N SER A 126 -1.25 -3.09 3.00
CA SER A 126 -1.64 -3.65 1.70
C SER A 126 -2.07 -5.12 1.81
N LEU A 127 -1.43 -5.90 2.68
CA LEU A 127 -1.80 -7.29 2.94
C LEU A 127 -3.14 -7.40 3.68
N VAL A 128 -3.37 -6.57 4.69
CA VAL A 128 -4.65 -6.50 5.42
C VAL A 128 -5.77 -6.06 4.50
N THR A 129 -5.54 -5.04 3.67
CA THR A 129 -6.51 -4.55 2.69
C THR A 129 -6.82 -5.63 1.64
N GLY A 130 -5.79 -6.29 1.11
CA GLY A 130 -5.95 -7.42 0.19
C GLY A 130 -6.75 -8.58 0.82
N ALA A 131 -6.42 -8.95 2.04
CA ALA A 131 -7.14 -9.99 2.79
C ALA A 131 -8.61 -9.61 3.04
N PHE A 132 -8.89 -8.37 3.38
CA PHE A 132 -10.26 -7.85 3.55
C PHE A 132 -11.09 -8.02 2.27
N PHE A 133 -10.54 -7.64 1.12
CA PHE A 133 -11.21 -7.79 -0.16
C PHE A 133 -11.40 -9.26 -0.58
N LEU A 134 -10.43 -10.13 -0.31
CA LEU A 134 -10.56 -11.58 -0.56
C LEU A 134 -11.62 -12.25 0.32
N LEU A 135 -11.68 -11.88 1.60
CA LEU A 135 -12.73 -12.34 2.51
C LEU A 135 -14.10 -11.83 2.07
N SER A 136 -14.17 -10.57 1.62
CA SER A 136 -15.38 -9.96 1.07
C SER A 136 -15.83 -10.62 -0.24
N ALA A 137 -14.90 -11.06 -1.09
CA ALA A 137 -15.23 -11.84 -2.28
C ALA A 137 -15.77 -13.22 -1.90
N THR A 138 -15.15 -13.88 -0.90
CA THR A 138 -15.56 -15.22 -0.44
C THR A 138 -16.95 -15.20 0.20
N SER A 139 -17.29 -14.16 0.95
CA SER A 139 -18.64 -14.01 1.52
C SER A 139 -19.70 -13.83 0.41
N GLN A 140 -19.36 -13.13 -0.67
CA GLN A 140 -20.24 -12.94 -1.83
C GLN A 140 -20.47 -14.24 -2.63
N VAL A 141 -19.56 -15.22 -2.59
CA VAL A 141 -19.73 -16.51 -3.28
C VAL A 141 -21.00 -17.22 -2.83
N ARG A 142 -21.29 -17.21 -1.52
CA ARG A 142 -22.53 -17.84 -0.98
C ARG A 142 -23.78 -17.16 -1.53
N TYR A 143 -23.77 -15.83 -1.57
CA TYR A 143 -24.88 -15.06 -2.14
C TYR A 143 -25.03 -15.32 -3.65
N LEU A 144 -23.92 -15.38 -4.38
CA LEU A 144 -23.93 -15.66 -5.82
C LEU A 144 -24.60 -17.01 -6.11
N PHE A 145 -24.27 -18.07 -5.37
CA PHE A 145 -24.91 -19.38 -5.53
C PHE A 145 -26.42 -19.35 -5.23
N SER A 146 -26.86 -18.57 -4.23
CA SER A 146 -28.28 -18.43 -3.91
C SER A 146 -29.05 -17.69 -5.01
N VAL A 147 -28.47 -16.64 -5.58
CA VAL A 147 -29.13 -15.78 -6.59
C VAL A 147 -29.07 -16.42 -7.98
N LEU A 148 -28.09 -17.27 -8.29
CA LEU A 148 -28.04 -18.00 -9.57
C LEU A 148 -29.24 -18.93 -9.79
N GLY A 149 -29.82 -19.45 -8.69
CA GLY A 149 -30.94 -20.39 -8.75
C GLY A 149 -32.34 -19.76 -8.73
N SER A 150 -32.47 -18.53 -8.22
CA SER A 150 -33.78 -17.90 -7.98
C SER A 150 -33.84 -16.39 -8.19
N GLY A 151 -32.72 -15.75 -8.54
CA GLY A 151 -32.59 -14.30 -8.63
C GLY A 151 -32.86 -13.76 -10.03
N THR A 152 -33.06 -12.45 -10.10
CA THR A 152 -33.21 -11.75 -11.38
C THR A 152 -31.86 -11.63 -12.11
N PRO A 153 -31.84 -11.56 -13.45
CA PRO A 153 -30.60 -11.37 -14.21
C PRO A 153 -29.81 -10.13 -13.77
N PHE A 154 -30.52 -9.08 -13.34
CA PHE A 154 -29.92 -7.84 -12.85
C PHE A 154 -29.21 -8.03 -11.50
N GLU A 155 -29.81 -8.75 -10.56
CA GLU A 155 -29.17 -9.07 -9.27
C GLU A 155 -27.93 -9.93 -9.45
N VAL A 156 -28.00 -10.93 -10.34
CA VAL A 156 -26.84 -11.77 -10.68
C VAL A 156 -25.70 -10.91 -11.24
N ALA A 157 -26.00 -10.02 -12.19
CA ALA A 157 -25.01 -9.13 -12.78
C ALA A 157 -24.37 -8.20 -11.73
N PHE A 158 -25.17 -7.61 -10.84
CA PHE A 158 -24.67 -6.72 -9.80
C PHE A 158 -23.74 -7.43 -8.81
N ILE A 159 -24.10 -8.65 -8.39
CA ILE A 159 -23.26 -9.46 -7.48
C ILE A 159 -21.97 -9.89 -8.19
N LEU A 160 -22.02 -10.27 -9.46
CA LEU A 160 -20.82 -10.62 -10.23
C LEU A 160 -19.85 -9.44 -10.36
N VAL A 161 -20.35 -8.23 -10.59
CA VAL A 161 -19.53 -7.01 -10.61
C VAL A 161 -18.90 -6.76 -9.23
N GLY A 162 -19.69 -6.86 -8.15
CA GLY A 162 -19.16 -6.70 -6.79
C GLY A 162 -18.10 -7.74 -6.43
N PHE A 163 -18.34 -9.00 -6.79
CA PHE A 163 -17.43 -10.12 -6.56
C PHE A 163 -16.13 -9.94 -7.34
N SER A 164 -16.23 -9.65 -8.64
CA SER A 164 -15.05 -9.46 -9.51
C SER A 164 -14.21 -8.27 -9.05
N LEU A 165 -14.83 -7.16 -8.67
CA LEU A 165 -14.13 -6.00 -8.14
C LEU A 165 -13.38 -6.35 -6.85
N CYS A 166 -14.03 -7.02 -5.90
CA CYS A 166 -13.38 -7.44 -4.65
C CYS A 166 -12.24 -8.43 -4.91
N LEU A 167 -12.39 -9.35 -5.86
CA LEU A 167 -11.35 -10.30 -6.19
C LEU A 167 -10.12 -9.62 -6.81
N VAL A 168 -10.34 -8.70 -7.77
CA VAL A 168 -9.26 -7.92 -8.39
C VAL A 168 -8.51 -7.09 -7.34
N LEU A 169 -9.24 -6.37 -6.47
CA LEU A 169 -8.64 -5.56 -5.41
C LEU A 169 -7.91 -6.42 -4.37
N GLY A 170 -8.46 -7.58 -4.04
CA GLY A 170 -7.85 -8.53 -3.11
C GLY A 170 -6.51 -9.08 -3.63
N VAL A 171 -6.50 -9.54 -4.89
CA VAL A 171 -5.28 -10.02 -5.56
C VAL A 171 -4.27 -8.88 -5.71
N ALA A 172 -4.73 -7.69 -6.09
CA ALA A 172 -3.87 -6.50 -6.21
C ALA A 172 -3.21 -6.15 -4.87
N GLY A 173 -3.94 -6.17 -3.74
CA GLY A 173 -3.38 -5.89 -2.42
C GLY A 173 -2.26 -6.85 -2.02
N VAL A 174 -2.45 -8.16 -2.27
CA VAL A 174 -1.41 -9.18 -2.03
C VAL A 174 -0.21 -8.98 -2.96
N TYR A 175 -0.46 -8.67 -4.24
CA TYR A 175 0.60 -8.41 -5.21
C TYR A 175 1.43 -7.16 -4.87
N ILE A 176 0.77 -6.08 -4.44
CA ILE A 176 1.41 -4.85 -3.98
C ILE A 176 2.30 -5.14 -2.77
N SER A 177 1.81 -5.94 -1.81
CA SER A 177 2.59 -6.37 -0.64
C SER A 177 3.86 -7.13 -1.06
N TYR A 178 3.74 -8.04 -2.03
CA TYR A 178 4.87 -8.78 -2.57
C TYR A 178 5.90 -7.85 -3.25
N MET A 179 5.42 -6.86 -4.02
CA MET A 179 6.31 -5.89 -4.67
C MET A 179 7.04 -5.00 -3.69
N PHE A 180 6.37 -4.53 -2.62
CA PHE A 180 7.03 -3.77 -1.56
C PHE A 180 8.12 -4.60 -0.86
N ARG A 181 7.86 -5.87 -0.53
CA ARG A 181 8.89 -6.76 0.05
C ARG A 181 10.09 -6.94 -0.87
N ARG A 182 9.84 -7.09 -2.17
CA ARG A 182 10.93 -7.22 -3.16
C ARG A 182 11.75 -5.93 -3.26
N TYR A 183 11.09 -4.78 -3.19
CA TYR A 183 11.74 -3.48 -3.16
C TYR A 183 12.60 -3.33 -1.91
N GLU A 184 12.05 -3.63 -0.73
CA GLU A 184 12.77 -3.63 0.56
C GLU A 184 14.02 -4.50 0.52
N ALA A 185 13.90 -5.76 0.11
CA ALA A 185 15.04 -6.68 0.02
C ALA A 185 16.16 -6.17 -0.92
N THR A 186 15.78 -5.48 -2.00
CA THR A 186 16.74 -4.93 -2.96
C THR A 186 17.50 -3.75 -2.36
N TRP A 187 16.80 -2.87 -1.67
CA TRP A 187 17.40 -1.68 -1.06
C TRP A 187 18.19 -1.98 0.20
N ASP A 188 17.74 -2.92 1.03
CA ASP A 188 18.51 -3.42 2.17
C ASP A 188 19.87 -3.99 1.71
N ARG A 189 19.88 -4.76 0.62
CA ARG A 189 21.13 -5.26 0.03
C ARG A 189 22.05 -4.12 -0.43
N ARG A 190 21.50 -3.12 -1.15
CA ARG A 190 22.28 -1.95 -1.62
C ARG A 190 22.87 -1.16 -0.45
N LEU A 191 22.12 -1.00 0.64
CA LEU A 191 22.58 -0.31 1.84
C LEU A 191 23.68 -1.08 2.58
N GLN A 192 23.61 -2.41 2.60
CA GLN A 192 24.65 -3.24 3.18
C GLN A 192 25.94 -3.18 2.35
N GLU A 193 25.83 -3.33 1.03
CA GLU A 193 26.96 -3.23 0.10
C GLU A 193 27.65 -1.85 0.20
N SER A 194 26.88 -0.77 0.35
CA SER A 194 27.43 0.58 0.54
C SER A 194 28.21 0.72 1.85
N ARG A 195 27.71 0.17 2.96
CA ARG A 195 28.43 0.21 4.25
C ARG A 195 29.70 -0.63 4.23
N GLU A 196 29.68 -1.78 3.56
CA GLU A 196 30.87 -2.61 3.41
C GLU A 196 31.94 -1.92 2.55
N ALA A 197 31.54 -1.21 1.49
CA ALA A 197 32.45 -0.41 0.67
C ALA A 197 33.05 0.77 1.47
N GLU A 198 32.23 1.48 2.25
CA GLU A 198 32.69 2.58 3.12
C GLU A 198 33.68 2.09 4.18
N LYS A 199 33.41 0.94 4.81
CA LYS A 199 34.33 0.32 5.77
C LYS A 199 35.67 -0.05 5.13
N ARG A 200 35.67 -0.65 3.94
CA ARG A 200 36.90 -0.99 3.21
C ARG A 200 37.69 0.25 2.81
N LEU A 201 37.01 1.32 2.41
CA LEU A 201 37.65 2.62 2.13
C LEU A 201 38.29 3.21 3.39
N GLY A 202 37.62 3.16 4.53
CA GLY A 202 38.17 3.58 5.82
C GLY A 202 39.43 2.78 6.20
N GLU A 203 39.38 1.45 6.11
CA GLU A 203 40.53 0.59 6.39
C GLU A 203 41.72 0.87 5.47
N LEU A 204 41.49 1.18 4.19
CA LEU A 204 42.56 1.54 3.24
C LEU A 204 43.17 2.92 3.53
N LEU A 205 42.38 3.87 4.02
CA LEU A 205 42.83 5.23 4.35
C LEU A 205 43.55 5.27 5.71
N GLU A 206 43.11 4.47 6.68
CA GLU A 206 43.78 4.33 7.98
C GLU A 206 45.03 3.44 7.90
N GLY A 207 45.06 2.46 7.00
CA GLY A 207 46.23 1.61 6.74
C GLY A 207 47.33 2.24 5.89
N SER A 208 47.11 3.45 5.34
CA SER A 208 48.10 4.18 4.54
C SER A 208 48.82 5.31 5.30
N SER A 209 48.67 5.39 6.63
CA SER A 209 49.43 6.27 7.52
C SER A 209 50.56 5.53 8.21
#